data_AF-A0A3N5ZEZ0-F1
#
_entry.id   AF-A0A3N5ZEZ0-F1
#
_cell.length_a   1.000
_cell.length_b   1.000
_cell.length_c   1.000
_cell.angle_alpha   90.00
_cell.angle_beta   90.00
_cell.angle_gamma   90.00
#
_symmetry.space_group_name_H-M   'P 1'
#
loop_
_entity.id
_entity.type
_entity.pdbx_description
1 polymer ?
#
loop_
_entity_poly.entity_id
_entity_poly.type
_entity_poly.pdbx_seq_one_letter_code
_entity_poly.pdbx_strand_id
1 'polypeptide(L)'
;MIEAIRLGAEPALEDARSRAVYAVARELHEARALSDETYAHAEAELGRQGLVDLVGILGYYTLISMTLKAFDVSTPDGARPFED
;
A
#
# COMPACT_ATOMS: atom_id res chain seq x y z
N MET A 1 -4.44 4.02 -13.09
CA MET A 1 -3.80 3.32 -11.94
C MET A 1 -4.01 4.08 -10.64
N ILE A 2 -3.43 5.27 -10.48
CA ILE A 2 -3.53 6.06 -9.23
C ILE A 2 -5.00 6.27 -8.81
N GLU A 3 -5.86 6.62 -9.76
CA GLU A 3 -7.30 6.81 -9.51
C GLU A 3 -8.01 5.54 -9.02
N ALA A 4 -7.66 4.38 -9.57
CA ALA A 4 -8.23 3.11 -9.11
C ALA A 4 -7.86 2.85 -7.65
N ILE A 5 -6.58 3.08 -7.29
CA ILE A 5 -6.10 2.95 -5.91
C ILE A 5 -6.82 3.96 -4.99
N ARG A 6 -6.96 5.22 -5.41
CA ARG A 6 -7.68 6.27 -4.67
C ARG A 6 -9.11 5.86 -4.33
N LEU A 7 -9.79 5.22 -5.28
CA LEU A 7 -11.18 4.79 -5.15
C LEU A 7 -11.34 3.39 -4.53
N GLY A 8 -10.25 2.73 -4.11
CA GLY A 8 -10.29 1.36 -3.60
C GLY A 8 -10.63 0.29 -4.65
N ALA A 9 -10.56 0.64 -5.93
CA ALA A 9 -10.73 -0.28 -7.05
C ALA A 9 -9.43 -1.01 -7.38
N GLU A 10 -9.55 -2.15 -8.04
CA GLU A 10 -8.41 -2.92 -8.52
C GLU A 10 -7.65 -2.16 -9.62
N PRO A 11 -6.38 -1.81 -9.45
CA PRO A 11 -5.59 -1.17 -10.50
C PRO A 11 -5.22 -2.19 -11.59
N ALA A 12 -5.20 -1.73 -12.85
CA ALA A 12 -4.61 -2.52 -13.94
C ALA A 12 -3.08 -2.56 -13.76
N LEU A 13 -2.58 -3.68 -13.25
CA LEU A 13 -1.15 -3.95 -13.03
C LEU A 13 -0.67 -5.06 -13.98
N GLU A 14 0.30 -4.72 -14.81
CA GLU A 14 0.73 -5.57 -15.92
C GLU A 14 1.63 -6.73 -15.46
N ASP A 15 2.49 -6.50 -14.48
CA ASP A 15 3.47 -7.48 -14.01
C ASP A 15 3.09 -8.13 -12.67
N ALA A 16 3.59 -9.36 -12.46
CA ALA A 16 3.29 -10.15 -11.26
C ALA A 16 3.86 -9.53 -9.99
N ARG A 17 5.01 -8.85 -10.10
CA ARG A 17 5.66 -8.18 -8.98
C ARG A 17 4.81 -7.03 -8.45
N SER A 18 4.28 -6.18 -9.33
CA SER A 18 3.38 -5.09 -8.95
C SER A 18 2.08 -5.61 -8.34
N ARG A 19 1.50 -6.70 -8.89
CA ARG A 19 0.32 -7.35 -8.31
C ARG A 19 0.58 -7.88 -6.91
N ALA A 20 1.72 -8.52 -6.67
CA ALA A 20 2.12 -8.97 -5.34
C ALA A 20 2.26 -7.79 -4.35
N VAL A 21 2.87 -6.67 -4.77
CA VAL A 21 2.98 -5.46 -3.94
C VAL A 21 1.60 -4.94 -3.56
N TYR A 22 0.69 -4.83 -4.53
CA TYR A 22 -0.67 -4.33 -4.29
C TYR A 22 -1.46 -5.26 -3.36
N ALA A 23 -1.41 -6.58 -3.58
CA ALA A 23 -2.11 -7.56 -2.76
C ALA A 23 -1.65 -7.50 -1.29
N VAL A 24 -0.33 -7.49 -1.05
CA VAL A 24 0.24 -7.35 0.31
C VAL A 24 -0.18 -6.04 0.95
N ALA A 25 -0.07 -4.92 0.22
CA ALA A 25 -0.46 -3.61 0.73
C ALA A 25 -1.94 -3.58 1.12
N ARG A 26 -2.82 -4.06 0.24
CA ARG A 26 -4.26 -4.07 0.47
C ARG A 26 -4.64 -4.95 1.65
N GLU A 27 -4.18 -6.20 1.68
CA GLU A 27 -4.55 -7.16 2.71
C GLU A 27 -4.06 -6.74 4.10
N LEU A 28 -2.85 -6.19 4.20
CA LEU A 28 -2.36 -5.65 5.48
C LEU A 28 -3.13 -4.44 5.98
N HIS A 29 -3.66 -3.60 5.09
CA HIS A 29 -4.46 -2.44 5.51
C HIS A 29 -5.90 -2.85 5.88
N GLU A 30 -6.49 -3.82 5.17
CA GLU A 30 -7.85 -4.29 5.38
C GLU A 30 -7.96 -5.35 6.49
N ALA A 31 -7.18 -6.43 6.40
CA ALA A 31 -7.25 -7.60 7.28
C ALA A 31 -6.18 -7.60 8.39
N ARG A 32 -5.18 -6.71 8.32
CA ARG A 32 -4.09 -6.59 9.31
C ARG A 32 -3.19 -7.83 9.42
N ALA A 33 -3.32 -8.77 8.49
CA ALA A 33 -2.55 -10.00 8.37
C ALA A 33 -2.47 -10.38 6.89
N LEU A 34 -1.50 -11.22 6.54
CA LEU A 34 -1.43 -11.84 5.22
C LEU A 34 -1.99 -13.27 5.31
N SER A 35 -2.80 -13.65 4.33
CA SER A 35 -3.11 -15.05 4.08
C SER A 35 -1.87 -15.80 3.59
N ASP A 36 -1.87 -17.12 3.76
CA ASP A 36 -0.79 -17.99 3.25
C ASP A 36 -0.62 -17.86 1.73
N GLU A 37 -1.73 -17.66 1.00
CA GLU A 37 -1.73 -17.46 -0.45
C GLU A 37 -1.01 -16.16 -0.85
N THR A 38 -1.41 -15.02 -0.28
CA THR A 38 -0.75 -13.74 -0.56
C THR A 38 0.71 -13.77 -0.15
N TYR A 39 1.01 -14.37 1.02
CA TYR A 39 2.38 -14.49 1.51
C TYR A 39 3.25 -15.30 0.56
N ALA A 40 2.80 -16.48 0.15
CA ALA A 40 3.54 -17.35 -0.75
C ALA A 40 3.75 -16.72 -2.13
N HIS A 41 2.71 -16.07 -2.68
CA HIS A 41 2.82 -15.35 -3.94
C HIS A 41 3.82 -14.19 -3.84
N ALA A 42 3.73 -13.38 -2.78
CA ALA A 42 4.62 -12.25 -2.59
C ALA A 42 6.07 -12.67 -2.34
N GLU A 43 6.31 -13.74 -1.57
CA GLU A 43 7.66 -14.27 -1.39
C GLU A 43 8.25 -14.79 -2.71
N ALA A 44 7.45 -15.42 -3.57
CA ALA A 44 7.91 -15.88 -4.89
C ALA A 44 8.30 -14.72 -5.82
N GLU A 45 7.51 -13.64 -5.85
CA GLU A 45 7.71 -12.51 -6.77
C GLU A 45 8.73 -11.47 -6.26
N LEU A 46 8.78 -11.25 -4.93
CA LEU A 46 9.60 -10.21 -4.29
C LEU A 46 10.87 -10.76 -3.65
N GLY A 47 10.86 -12.04 -3.27
CA GLY A 47 11.82 -12.62 -2.33
C GLY A 47 11.55 -12.19 -0.89
N ARG A 48 12.05 -12.97 0.07
CA ARG A 48 11.88 -12.70 1.52
C ARG A 48 12.29 -11.29 1.91
N GLN A 49 13.46 -10.84 1.47
CA GLN A 49 13.97 -9.50 1.81
C GLN A 49 13.06 -8.40 1.25
N GLY A 50 12.64 -8.52 -0.01
CA GLY A 50 11.74 -7.56 -0.63
C GLY A 50 10.37 -7.50 0.06
N LEU A 51 9.86 -8.64 0.53
CA LEU A 51 8.63 -8.68 1.33
C LEU A 51 8.81 -7.99 2.69
N VAL A 52 9.92 -8.23 3.39
CA VAL A 52 10.23 -7.54 4.66
C VAL A 52 10.32 -6.03 4.44
N ASP A 53 11.04 -5.59 3.41
CA ASP A 53 11.19 -4.17 3.08
C ASP A 53 9.82 -3.53 2.76
N LEU A 54 8.98 -4.22 2.00
CA LEU A 54 7.62 -3.79 1.68
C LEU A 54 6.78 -3.61 2.94
N VAL A 55 6.74 -4.60 3.83
CA VAL A 55 6.00 -4.52 5.10
C VAL A 55 6.49 -3.34 5.94
N GLY A 56 7.81 -3.12 6.01
CA GLY A 56 8.41 -1.99 6.71
C GLY A 56 7.95 -0.64 6.16
N ILE A 57 7.96 -0.46 4.84
CA ILE A 57 7.54 0.79 4.17
C ILE A 57 6.04 1.03 4.38
N LEU A 58 5.21 0.00 4.27
CA LEU A 58 3.76 0.10 4.51
C LEU A 58 3.48 0.57 5.95
N GLY A 59 4.15 -0.04 6.93
CA GLY A 59 4.03 0.36 8.34
C GLY A 59 4.50 1.79 8.59
N TYR A 60 5.64 2.19 8.00
CA TYR A 60 6.19 3.54 8.14
C TYR A 60 5.24 4.63 7.62
N TYR A 61 4.71 4.46 6.40
CA TYR A 61 3.77 5.42 5.85
C TYR A 61 2.39 5.38 6.53
N THR A 62 1.97 4.22 7.05
CA THR A 62 0.78 4.14 7.90
C THR A 62 0.93 4.99 9.15
N LEU A 63 2.07 4.89 9.86
CA LEU A 63 2.37 5.71 11.04
C LEU A 63 2.34 7.21 10.73
N ILE A 64 2.98 7.62 9.63
CA ILE A 64 2.96 9.02 9.18
C ILE A 64 1.51 9.46 8.90
N SER A 65 0.77 8.68 8.11
CA SER A 65 -0.60 9.01 7.71
C SER A 65 -1.53 9.15 8.92
N MET A 66 -1.41 8.23 9.89
CA MET A 66 -2.13 8.31 11.17
C MET A 66 -1.78 9.58 11.94
N THR A 67 -0.50 9.94 12.00
CA THR A 67 -0.02 11.14 12.70
C THR A 67 -0.58 12.41 12.05
N LEU A 68 -0.43 12.55 10.73
CA LEU A 68 -0.96 13.69 9.98
C LEU A 68 -2.47 13.83 10.17
N LYS A 69 -3.20 12.71 10.12
CA LYS A 69 -4.66 12.70 10.29
C LYS A 69 -5.09 13.04 11.72
N ALA A 70 -4.41 12.52 12.74
CA ALA A 70 -4.75 12.75 14.14
C ALA A 70 -4.56 14.21 14.58
N PHE A 71 -3.61 14.92 13.95
CA PHE A 71 -3.29 16.31 14.28
C PHE A 71 -3.76 17.32 13.22
N ASP A 72 -4.63 16.90 12.30
CA ASP A 72 -5.20 17.73 11.22
C ASP A 72 -4.15 18.57 10.48
N VAL A 73 -3.03 17.92 10.14
CA VAL A 73 -1.91 18.58 9.46
C VAL A 73 -2.30 18.86 8.01
N SER A 74 -2.33 20.14 7.64
CA SER A 74 -2.60 20.58 6.27
C SER A 74 -1.44 20.26 5.32
N THR A 75 -1.75 20.07 4.04
CA THR A 75 -0.75 19.96 2.98
C THR A 75 0.04 21.25 2.84
N PRO A 76 1.35 21.19 2.52
CA PRO A 76 2.14 22.37 2.17
C PRO A 76 1.45 23.17 1.05
N ASP A 77 1.40 24.50 1.20
CA ASP A 77 0.84 25.45 0.22
C ASP A 77 -0.61 25.18 -0.22
N GLY A 78 -1.38 24.42 0.56
CA GLY A 78 -2.77 24.07 0.21
C GLY A 78 -2.89 23.12 -0.99
N ALA A 79 -1.83 22.36 -1.28
CA ALA A 79 -1.80 21.44 -2.41
C ALA A 79 -2.96 20.42 -2.37
N ARG A 80 -3.70 20.32 -3.47
CA ARG A 80 -4.70 19.27 -3.70
C ARG A 80 -4.17 18.32 -4.78
N PRO A 81 -3.54 17.20 -4.39
CA PRO A 81 -2.91 16.28 -5.35
C PRO A 81 -3.92 15.50 -6.20
N PHE A 82 -5.19 15.51 -5.83
CA PHE A 82 -6.29 14.91 -6.58
C PHE A 82 -7.37 15.97 -6.82
N GLU A 83 -7.99 15.93 -7.99
CA GLU A 83 -9.23 16.66 -8.27
C GLU A 83 -10.41 15.98 -7.56
N ASP A 84 -11.49 16.72 -7.30
CA ASP A 84 -12.69 16.24 -6.61
C ASP A 84 -13.43 15.14 -7.41
#